data_AF-A0A4U5NQT7-F1
#
_entry.id   AF-A0A4U5NQT7-F1
#
_cell.length_a   1.000
_cell.length_b   1.000
_cell.length_c   1.000
_cell.angle_alpha   90.00
_cell.angle_beta   90.00
_cell.angle_gamma   90.00
#
_symmetry.space_group_name_H-M   'P 1'
#
loop_
_entity.id
_entity.type
_entity.pdbx_description
1 polymer ?
#
loop_
_entity_poly.entity_id
_entity_poly.type
_entity_poly.pdbx_seq_one_letter_code
_entity_poly.pdbx_strand_id
1 'polypeptide(L)'
;MVYQKGLKLSSLAKQSYISREVVNYMAVDVQIIGDYSWYLHDIWMLPLQIIFALAVLYKNVGIASVATLIATIISIVITIPVAKIQEDYQGKLMAGKDERMSKTSECLKNMRILKLQAWEDKCRVKLKDMRCVEFRWLRKAFYSQAFITFLFWSSPIFVLAVTFGTSILLGG
;
A
#
# COMPACT_ATOMS: atom_id res chain seq x y z
N MET A 1 -23.46 -6.36 -23.61
CA MET A 1 -22.84 -7.06 -24.76
C MET A 1 -22.32 -8.46 -24.42
N VAL A 2 -21.60 -8.67 -23.31
CA VAL A 2 -21.06 -9.99 -22.93
C VAL A 2 -22.15 -11.05 -22.73
N TYR A 3 -23.25 -10.71 -22.04
CA TYR A 3 -24.39 -11.61 -21.82
C TYR A 3 -25.08 -12.07 -23.11
N GLN A 4 -25.31 -11.15 -24.06
CA GLN A 4 -25.90 -11.48 -25.37
C GLN A 4 -24.98 -12.32 -26.26
N LYS A 5 -23.64 -12.12 -26.17
CA LYS A 5 -22.66 -13.00 -26.84
C LYS A 5 -22.62 -14.38 -26.20
N GLY A 6 -22.70 -14.48 -24.87
CA GLY A 6 -22.76 -15.75 -24.14
C GLY A 6 -23.98 -16.61 -24.51
N LEU A 7 -25.13 -15.99 -24.78
CA LEU A 7 -26.34 -16.67 -25.22
C LEU A 7 -26.27 -17.18 -26.68
N LYS A 8 -25.34 -16.68 -27.49
CA LYS A 8 -25.14 -17.09 -28.90
C LYS A 8 -24.01 -18.11 -29.10
N LEU A 9 -23.35 -18.56 -28.03
CA LEU A 9 -22.28 -19.56 -28.13
C LEU A 9 -22.85 -20.97 -28.36
N SER A 10 -22.30 -21.66 -29.37
CA SER A 10 -22.51 -23.09 -29.63
C SER A 10 -22.06 -23.95 -28.43
N SER A 11 -22.70 -25.11 -28.21
CA SER A 11 -22.43 -26.00 -27.06
C SER A 11 -20.97 -26.43 -26.94
N LEU A 12 -20.27 -26.59 -28.08
CA LEU A 12 -18.84 -26.91 -28.15
C LEU A 12 -17.96 -25.77 -27.62
N ALA A 13 -18.28 -24.52 -27.97
CA ALA A 13 -17.59 -23.34 -27.44
C ALA A 13 -17.96 -23.09 -25.98
N LYS A 14 -19.19 -23.43 -25.56
CA LYS A 14 -19.64 -23.33 -24.17
C LYS A 14 -18.92 -24.31 -23.23
N GLN A 15 -18.37 -25.40 -23.77
CA GLN A 15 -17.59 -26.40 -23.03
C GLN A 15 -16.09 -26.06 -22.97
N SER A 16 -15.54 -25.38 -24.00
CA SER A 16 -14.15 -24.89 -23.99
C SER A 16 -13.99 -23.61 -23.17
N TYR A 17 -14.96 -22.69 -23.25
CA TYR A 17 -15.05 -21.53 -22.36
C TYR A 17 -15.73 -21.97 -21.06
N ILE A 18 -14.94 -22.60 -20.19
CA ILE A 18 -15.36 -22.97 -18.84
C ILE A 18 -15.98 -21.72 -18.21
N SER A 19 -17.30 -21.78 -17.95
CA SER A 19 -18.16 -20.72 -17.37
C SER A 19 -17.48 -19.85 -16.28
N ARG A 20 -16.50 -20.41 -15.57
CA ARG A 20 -15.69 -19.75 -14.55
C ARG A 20 -14.79 -18.62 -15.07
N GLU A 21 -14.25 -18.73 -16.28
CA GLU A 21 -13.37 -17.71 -16.89
C GLU A 21 -14.20 -16.50 -17.35
N VAL A 22 -15.37 -16.73 -17.95
CA VAL A 22 -16.32 -15.68 -18.36
C VAL A 22 -16.90 -14.93 -17.16
N VAL A 23 -17.14 -15.63 -16.05
CA VAL A 23 -17.51 -14.99 -14.77
C VAL A 23 -16.36 -14.16 -14.20
N ASN A 24 -15.11 -14.62 -14.32
CA ASN A 24 -13.94 -13.86 -13.88
C ASN A 24 -13.75 -12.57 -14.71
N TYR A 25 -13.86 -12.65 -16.05
CA TYR A 25 -13.83 -11.48 -16.92
C TYR A 25 -14.97 -10.49 -16.58
N MET A 26 -16.17 -10.98 -16.27
CA MET A 26 -17.28 -10.11 -15.88
C MET A 26 -17.15 -9.52 -14.48
N ALA A 27 -16.53 -10.21 -13.53
CA ALA A 27 -16.41 -9.72 -12.16
C ALA A 27 -15.19 -8.80 -11.97
N VAL A 28 -14.04 -9.18 -12.53
CA VAL A 28 -12.77 -8.47 -12.29
C VAL A 28 -12.56 -7.35 -13.31
N ASP A 29 -12.74 -7.61 -14.60
CA ASP A 29 -12.43 -6.58 -15.61
C ASP A 29 -13.47 -5.46 -15.64
N VAL A 30 -14.74 -5.75 -15.37
CA VAL A 30 -15.78 -4.71 -15.27
C VAL A 30 -15.50 -3.78 -14.09
N GLN A 31 -15.01 -4.33 -12.98
CA GLN A 31 -14.64 -3.53 -11.82
C GLN A 31 -13.42 -2.66 -12.11
N ILE A 32 -12.39 -3.22 -12.77
CA ILE A 32 -11.21 -2.47 -13.21
C ILE A 32 -11.59 -1.34 -14.18
N ILE A 33 -12.51 -1.60 -15.13
CA ILE A 33 -13.00 -0.58 -16.08
C ILE A 33 -13.82 0.50 -15.36
N GLY A 34 -14.61 0.12 -14.35
CA GLY A 34 -15.34 1.07 -13.50
C GLY A 34 -14.40 1.98 -12.73
N ASP A 35 -13.37 1.41 -12.09
CA ASP A 35 -12.34 2.15 -11.36
C ASP A 35 -11.54 3.06 -12.31
N TYR A 36 -11.34 2.65 -13.57
CA TYR A 36 -10.64 3.43 -14.59
C TYR A 36 -11.28 4.79 -14.84
N SER A 37 -12.62 4.87 -14.79
CA SER A 37 -13.35 6.14 -14.93
C SER A 37 -12.98 7.14 -13.83
N TRP A 38 -12.79 6.65 -12.60
CA TRP A 38 -12.36 7.44 -11.47
C TRP A 38 -10.91 7.93 -11.62
N TYR A 39 -10.00 7.04 -12.04
CA TYR A 39 -8.60 7.42 -12.29
C TYR A 39 -8.43 8.44 -13.40
N LEU A 40 -9.25 8.35 -14.46
CA LEU A 40 -9.26 9.36 -15.51
C LEU A 40 -9.63 10.74 -14.97
N HIS A 41 -10.53 10.81 -13.99
CA HIS A 41 -10.91 12.06 -13.34
C HIS A 41 -9.76 12.66 -12.52
N ASP A 42 -9.05 11.83 -11.76
CA ASP A 42 -7.89 12.26 -10.97
C ASP A 42 -6.77 12.85 -11.83
N ILE A 43 -6.52 12.28 -13.03
CA ILE A 43 -5.44 12.72 -13.92
C ILE A 43 -5.54 14.21 -14.29
N TRP A 44 -6.75 14.73 -14.54
CA TRP A 44 -6.92 16.15 -14.89
C TRP A 44 -7.25 17.04 -13.67
N MET A 45 -7.85 16.48 -12.62
CA MET A 45 -8.10 17.22 -11.38
C MET A 45 -6.81 17.57 -10.64
N LEU A 46 -5.83 16.66 -10.59
CA LEU A 46 -4.54 16.89 -9.93
C LEU A 46 -3.77 18.13 -10.45
N PRO A 47 -3.51 18.30 -11.76
CA PRO A 47 -2.80 19.48 -12.25
C PRO A 47 -3.60 20.77 -12.01
N LEU A 48 -4.92 20.72 -12.16
CA LEU A 48 -5.79 21.87 -11.90
C LEU A 48 -5.71 22.27 -10.41
N GLN A 49 -5.75 21.31 -9.50
CA GLN A 49 -5.60 21.54 -8.06
C GLN A 49 -4.23 22.17 -7.72
N ILE A 50 -3.15 21.71 -8.34
CA ILE A 50 -1.80 22.28 -8.14
C ILE A 50 -1.75 23.73 -8.62
N ILE A 51 -2.30 24.04 -9.80
CA ILE A 51 -2.33 25.40 -10.35
C ILE A 51 -3.11 26.34 -9.42
N PHE A 52 -4.30 25.93 -8.98
CA PHE A 52 -5.10 26.73 -8.04
C PHE A 52 -4.40 26.94 -6.71
N ALA A 53 -3.79 25.88 -6.14
CA ALA A 53 -3.02 25.99 -4.90
C ALA A 53 -1.86 26.98 -5.05
N LEU A 54 -1.09 26.92 -6.15
CA LEU A 54 0.02 27.84 -6.42
C LEU A 54 -0.47 29.29 -6.56
N ALA A 55 -1.58 29.50 -7.27
CA ALA A 55 -2.17 30.82 -7.47
C ALA A 55 -2.63 31.47 -6.16
N VAL A 56 -3.30 30.69 -5.30
CA VAL A 56 -3.73 31.16 -3.96
C VAL A 56 -2.53 31.43 -3.07
N LEU A 57 -1.53 30.55 -3.08
CA LEU A 57 -0.30 30.70 -2.28
C LEU A 57 0.46 31.98 -2.66
N TYR A 58 0.62 32.22 -3.97
CA TYR A 58 1.28 33.42 -4.48
C TYR A 58 0.51 34.69 -4.13
N LYS A 59 -0.83 34.67 -4.25
CA LYS A 59 -1.68 35.81 -3.94
C LYS A 59 -1.69 36.18 -2.45
N ASN A 60 -1.69 35.19 -1.56
CA ASN A 60 -1.79 35.44 -0.12
C ASN A 60 -0.44 35.74 0.55
N VAL A 61 0.66 35.16 0.05
CA VAL A 61 1.93 35.09 0.79
C VAL A 61 3.12 35.70 0.04
N GLY A 62 2.98 36.01 -1.26
CA GLY A 62 4.03 36.68 -2.03
C GLY A 62 5.36 35.91 -2.04
N ILE A 63 6.47 36.58 -1.70
CA ILE A 63 7.83 35.99 -1.66
C ILE A 63 7.94 34.82 -0.66
N ALA A 64 7.14 34.80 0.41
CA ALA A 64 7.14 33.70 1.37
C ALA A 64 6.58 32.39 0.77
N SER A 65 5.94 32.42 -0.42
CA SER A 65 5.57 31.21 -1.17
C SER A 65 6.77 30.33 -1.54
N VAL A 66 7.94 30.93 -1.80
CA VAL A 66 9.17 30.19 -2.10
C VAL A 66 9.64 29.41 -0.87
N ALA A 67 9.55 30.00 0.32
CA ALA A 67 9.88 29.31 1.58
C ALA A 67 8.91 28.16 1.86
N THR A 68 7.62 28.32 1.58
CA THR A 68 6.62 27.25 1.68
C THR A 68 6.92 26.09 0.70
N LEU A 69 7.32 26.40 -0.54
CA LEU A 69 7.72 25.39 -1.52
C LEU A 69 8.95 24.63 -1.05
N ILE A 70 9.97 25.32 -0.54
CA ILE A 70 11.18 24.69 0.01
C ILE A 70 10.82 23.80 1.20
N ALA A 71 10.00 24.27 2.14
CA ALA A 71 9.56 23.48 3.29
C ALA A 71 8.81 22.21 2.86
N THR A 72 7.96 22.31 1.84
CA THR A 72 7.22 21.16 1.29
C THR A 72 8.16 20.15 0.64
N ILE A 73 9.15 20.61 -0.14
CA ILE A 73 10.17 19.75 -0.75
C ILE A 73 10.98 19.03 0.34
N ILE A 74 11.39 19.73 1.40
CA ILE A 74 12.11 19.14 2.53
C ILE A 74 11.28 18.05 3.21
N SER A 75 9.99 18.31 3.49
CA SER A 75 9.09 17.30 4.07
C SER A 75 8.98 16.04 3.21
N ILE A 76 8.92 16.20 1.88
CA ILE A 76 8.89 15.06 0.94
C ILE A 76 10.21 14.29 1.01
N VAL A 77 11.35 14.99 0.91
CA VAL A 77 12.68 14.37 0.92
C VAL A 77 12.94 13.58 2.21
N ILE A 78 12.50 14.08 3.36
CA ILE A 78 12.62 13.37 4.65
C ILE A 78 11.78 12.08 4.67
N THR A 79 10.62 12.08 4.00
CA THR A 79 9.70 10.94 4.04
C THR A 79 10.15 9.77 3.14
N ILE A 80 10.88 10.05 2.05
CA ILE A 80 11.37 9.04 1.10
C ILE A 80 12.24 7.94 1.75
N PRO A 81 13.33 8.24 2.49
CA PRO A 81 14.17 7.19 3.08
C PRO A 81 13.43 6.39 4.14
N VAL A 82 12.52 7.02 4.88
CA VAL A 82 11.68 6.35 5.88
C VAL A 82 10.73 5.36 5.20
N ALA A 83 10.11 5.76 4.09
CA ALA A 83 9.26 4.88 3.29
C ALA A 83 10.05 3.68 2.73
N LYS A 84 11.30 3.88 2.31
CA LYS A 84 12.18 2.80 1.85
C LYS A 84 12.52 1.79 2.95
N ILE A 85 12.78 2.27 4.17
CA ILE A 85 13.02 1.40 5.34
C ILE A 85 11.76 0.60 5.67
N GLN A 86 10.58 1.23 5.58
CA GLN A 86 9.30 0.55 5.80
C GLN A 86 9.07 -0.56 4.79
N GLU A 87 9.35 -0.31 3.51
CA GLU A 87 9.24 -1.29 2.43
C GLU A 87 10.12 -2.52 2.71
N ASP A 88 11.38 -2.30 3.10
CA ASP A 88 12.32 -3.39 3.47
C ASP A 88 11.82 -4.20 4.69
N TYR A 89 11.30 -3.54 5.73
CA TYR A 89 10.73 -4.24 6.89
C TYR A 89 9.48 -5.03 6.54
N GLN A 90 8.61 -4.51 5.69
CA GLN A 90 7.46 -5.25 5.20
C GLN A 90 7.88 -6.45 4.34
N GLY A 91 8.87 -6.29 3.47
CA GLY A 91 9.42 -7.39 2.68
C GLY A 91 9.94 -8.53 3.57
N LYS A 92 10.73 -8.20 4.61
CA LYS A 92 11.25 -9.19 5.57
C LYS A 92 10.16 -9.87 6.39
N LEU A 93 9.11 -9.12 6.77
CA LEU A 93 7.95 -9.68 7.45
C LEU A 93 7.20 -10.68 6.55
N MET A 94 6.97 -10.33 5.29
CA MET A 94 6.27 -11.20 4.34
C MET A 94 7.08 -12.46 4.04
N ALA A 95 8.39 -12.34 3.84
CA ALA A 95 9.26 -13.49 3.67
C ALA A 95 9.21 -14.47 4.87
N GLY A 96 9.27 -13.95 6.10
CA GLY A 96 9.13 -14.78 7.30
C GLY A 96 7.74 -15.42 7.42
N LYS A 97 6.69 -14.69 7.05
CA LYS A 97 5.30 -15.18 7.00
C LYS A 97 5.12 -16.32 6.01
N ASP A 98 5.71 -16.21 4.83
CA ASP A 98 5.64 -17.24 3.79
C ASP A 98 6.39 -18.50 4.21
N GLU A 99 7.59 -18.35 4.81
CA GLU A 99 8.36 -19.48 5.33
C GLU A 99 7.57 -20.25 6.40
N ARG A 100 6.99 -19.54 7.39
CA ARG A 100 6.18 -20.18 8.44
C ARG A 100 4.94 -20.85 7.85
N MET A 101 4.26 -20.20 6.90
CA MET A 101 3.06 -20.75 6.25
C MET A 101 3.39 -22.04 5.50
N SER A 102 4.50 -22.06 4.76
CA SER A 102 5.01 -23.23 4.08
C SER A 102 5.32 -24.37 5.05
N LYS A 103 6.06 -24.10 6.14
CA LYS A 103 6.37 -25.11 7.16
C LYS A 103 5.16 -25.63 7.92
N THR A 104 4.18 -24.76 8.17
CA THR A 104 2.89 -25.17 8.75
C THR A 104 2.17 -26.15 7.81
N SER A 105 2.15 -25.85 6.51
CA SER A 105 1.55 -26.72 5.49
C SER A 105 2.26 -28.08 5.41
N GLU A 106 3.60 -28.10 5.43
CA GLU A 106 4.39 -29.33 5.48
C GLU A 106 4.08 -30.19 6.71
N CYS A 107 4.01 -29.58 7.92
CA CYS A 107 3.66 -30.33 9.13
C CYS A 107 2.22 -30.87 9.07
N LEU A 108 1.25 -30.10 8.57
CA LEU A 108 -0.14 -30.56 8.43
C LEU A 108 -0.26 -31.71 7.41
N LYS A 109 0.44 -31.62 6.28
CA LYS A 109 0.45 -32.67 5.25
C LYS A 109 1.02 -33.98 5.79
N ASN A 110 2.00 -33.93 6.68
CA ASN A 110 2.69 -35.10 7.24
C ASN A 110 2.27 -35.43 8.69
N MET A 111 1.08 -34.98 9.13
CA MET A 111 0.64 -35.08 10.53
C MET A 111 0.63 -36.51 11.09
N ARG A 112 0.24 -37.49 10.27
CA ARG A 112 0.21 -38.91 10.68
C ARG A 112 1.61 -39.42 11.05
N ILE A 113 2.63 -39.04 10.29
CA ILE A 113 4.02 -39.45 10.52
C ILE A 113 4.55 -38.76 11.79
N LEU A 114 4.28 -37.47 11.95
CA LEU A 114 4.66 -36.70 13.15
C LEU A 114 4.08 -37.32 14.44
N LYS A 115 2.82 -37.79 14.40
CA LYS A 115 2.18 -38.51 15.51
C LYS A 115 2.86 -39.83 15.83
N LEU A 116 3.13 -40.65 14.81
CA LEU A 116 3.79 -41.96 14.97
C LEU A 116 5.20 -41.85 15.57
N GLN A 117 5.85 -40.70 15.41
CA GLN A 117 7.21 -40.44 15.92
C GLN A 117 7.23 -39.56 17.17
N ALA A 118 6.07 -39.16 17.71
CA ALA A 118 5.95 -38.19 18.81
C ALA A 118 6.75 -36.89 18.57
N TRP A 119 6.80 -36.40 17.33
CA TRP A 119 7.53 -35.19 16.92
C TRP A 119 6.66 -33.92 16.90
N GLU A 120 5.43 -33.98 17.41
CA GLU A 120 4.50 -32.85 17.44
C GLU A 120 5.09 -31.64 18.18
N ASP A 121 5.68 -31.87 19.36
CA ASP A 121 6.30 -30.82 20.16
C ASP A 121 7.50 -30.18 19.44
N LYS A 122 8.29 -30.98 18.71
CA LYS A 122 9.41 -30.45 17.92
C LYS A 122 8.93 -29.54 16.78
N CYS A 123 7.88 -29.94 16.04
CA CYS A 123 7.30 -29.06 15.02
C CYS A 123 6.71 -27.78 15.67
N ARG A 124 6.04 -27.91 16.82
CA ARG A 124 5.47 -26.77 17.56
C ARG A 124 6.52 -25.77 18.02
N VAL A 125 7.63 -26.24 18.60
CA VAL A 125 8.74 -25.36 19.03
C VAL A 125 9.33 -24.63 17.83
N LYS A 126 9.60 -25.34 16.72
CA LYS A 126 10.14 -24.74 15.50
C LYS A 126 9.22 -23.65 14.92
N LEU A 127 7.90 -23.89 14.87
CA LEU A 127 6.90 -22.90 14.46
C LEU A 127 6.86 -21.68 15.40
N LYS A 128 7.07 -21.89 16.70
CA LYS A 128 7.09 -20.82 17.70
C LYS A 128 8.33 -19.93 17.53
N ASP A 129 9.49 -20.52 17.26
CA ASP A 129 10.72 -19.77 16.99
C ASP A 129 10.59 -18.90 15.74
N MET A 130 10.03 -19.46 14.66
CA MET A 130 9.70 -18.70 13.44
C MET A 130 8.76 -17.53 13.74
N ARG A 131 7.72 -17.77 14.55
CA ARG A 131 6.77 -16.71 14.98
C ARG A 131 7.45 -15.61 15.81
N CYS A 132 8.43 -15.95 16.65
CA CYS A 132 9.20 -14.95 17.39
C CYS A 132 10.04 -14.04 16.47
N VAL A 133 10.58 -14.59 15.38
CA VAL A 133 11.27 -13.81 14.35
C VAL A 133 10.29 -12.92 13.59
N GLU A 134 9.14 -13.45 13.14
CA GLU A 134 8.06 -12.66 12.52
C GLU A 134 7.65 -11.49 13.41
N PHE A 135 7.42 -11.73 14.70
CA PHE A 135 6.95 -10.69 15.63
C PHE A 135 7.98 -9.55 15.78
N ARG A 136 9.28 -9.86 15.67
CA ARG A 136 10.35 -8.87 15.73
C ARG A 136 10.33 -7.95 14.50
N TRP A 137 10.11 -8.51 13.31
CA TRP A 137 9.95 -7.75 12.07
C TRP A 137 8.63 -6.98 12.04
N LEU A 138 7.55 -7.61 12.48
CA LEU A 138 6.23 -6.98 12.62
C LEU A 138 6.31 -5.75 13.50
N ARG A 139 6.97 -5.84 14.66
CA ARG A 139 7.15 -4.70 15.57
C ARG A 139 7.90 -3.56 14.91
N LYS A 140 8.99 -3.84 14.17
CA LYS A 140 9.75 -2.82 13.42
C LYS A 140 8.92 -2.17 12.33
N ALA A 141 8.19 -2.97 11.54
CA ALA A 141 7.29 -2.47 10.49
C ALA A 141 6.15 -1.62 11.07
N PHE A 142 5.62 -1.97 12.23
CA PHE A 142 4.55 -1.20 12.87
C PHE A 142 5.05 0.15 13.42
N TYR A 143 6.22 0.17 14.07
CA TYR A 143 6.81 1.44 14.51
C TYR A 143 7.17 2.36 13.34
N SER A 144 7.75 1.79 12.29
CA SER A 144 8.09 2.55 11.09
C SER A 144 6.83 3.06 10.37
N GLN A 145 5.75 2.26 10.31
CA GLN A 145 4.43 2.75 9.85
C GLN A 145 3.92 3.91 10.69
N ALA A 146 3.96 3.79 12.02
CA ALA A 146 3.50 4.84 12.92
C ALA A 146 4.31 6.13 12.73
N PHE A 147 5.62 6.01 12.51
CA PHE A 147 6.50 7.14 12.26
C PHE A 147 6.21 7.83 10.91
N ILE A 148 6.00 7.07 9.83
CA ILE A 148 5.60 7.64 8.53
C ILE A 148 4.25 8.36 8.65
N THR A 149 3.27 7.72 9.29
CA THR A 149 1.95 8.33 9.51
C THR A 149 2.10 9.63 10.30
N PHE A 150 2.90 9.63 11.37
CA PHE A 150 3.17 10.84 12.15
C PHE A 150 3.80 11.95 11.30
N LEU A 151 4.84 11.64 10.50
CA LEU A 151 5.46 12.60 9.60
C LEU A 151 4.43 13.18 8.62
N PHE A 152 3.60 12.33 8.03
CA PHE A 152 2.57 12.74 7.09
C PHE A 152 1.55 13.71 7.72
N TRP A 153 1.05 13.41 8.92
CA TRP A 153 0.12 14.31 9.63
C TRP A 153 0.77 15.57 10.17
N SER A 154 2.08 15.52 10.50
CA SER A 154 2.84 16.69 10.95
C SER A 154 3.27 17.63 9.82
N SER A 155 3.38 17.12 8.59
CA SER A 155 3.91 17.88 7.45
C SER A 155 3.13 19.18 7.17
N PRO A 156 1.78 19.18 7.12
CA PRO A 156 1.02 20.41 6.95
C PRO A 156 1.27 21.43 8.07
N ILE A 157 1.39 20.96 9.32
CA ILE A 157 1.64 21.84 10.49
C ILE A 157 3.01 22.50 10.37
N PHE A 158 4.03 21.73 9.97
CA PHE A 158 5.37 22.24 9.73
C PHE A 158 5.40 23.27 8.59
N VAL A 159 4.75 22.95 7.46
CA VAL A 159 4.65 23.86 6.31
C VAL A 159 3.94 25.15 6.68
N LEU A 160 2.84 25.08 7.45
CA LEU A 160 2.13 26.25 7.96
C LEU A 160 3.02 27.11 8.87
N ALA A 161 3.72 26.49 9.84
CA ALA A 161 4.61 27.21 10.75
C ALA A 161 5.73 27.97 10.01
N VAL A 162 6.35 27.34 9.00
CA VAL A 162 7.36 28.00 8.15
C VAL A 162 6.74 29.13 7.34
N THR A 163 5.55 28.91 6.77
CA THR A 163 4.85 29.91 5.96
C THR A 163 4.54 31.15 6.79
N PHE A 164 3.87 31.01 7.94
CA PHE A 164 3.56 32.14 8.82
C PHE A 164 4.80 32.79 9.40
N GLY A 165 5.79 32.01 9.84
CA GLY A 165 7.04 32.55 10.37
C GLY A 165 7.78 33.40 9.34
N THR A 166 7.83 32.95 8.08
CA THR A 166 8.47 33.67 7.00
C THR A 166 7.67 34.90 6.59
N SER A 167 6.34 34.83 6.55
CA SER A 167 5.48 35.99 6.28
C SER A 167 5.67 37.12 7.31
N ILE A 168 5.78 36.77 8.60
CA ILE A 168 6.03 37.76 9.66
C ILE A 168 7.41 38.40 9.50
N LEU A 169 8.44 37.59 9.19
CA LEU A 169 9.83 38.04 9.01
C LEU A 169 10.04 38.95 7.78
N LEU A 170 9.31 38.69 6.69
CA LEU A 170 9.35 39.50 5.47
C LEU A 170 8.47 40.75 5.51
N GLY A 171 7.86 41.04 6.66
CA GLY A 171 7.01 42.21 6.87
C GLY A 171 5.54 41.89 6.62
N GLY A 172 4.89 41.37 7.66
CA GLY A 172 3.51 41.76 7.92
C GLY A 172 3.42 43.21 8.36
#